data_AF-A0A7C1DZ94-F1
#
_entry.id   AF-A0A7C1DZ94-F1
#
_cell.length_a   1.000
_cell.length_b   1.000
_cell.length_c   1.000
_cell.angle_alpha   90.00
_cell.angle_beta   90.00
_cell.angle_gamma   90.00
#
_symmetry.space_group_name_H-M   'P 1'
#
loop_
_entity.id
_entity.type
_entity.pdbx_description
1 polymer ?
#
loop_
_entity_poly.entity_id
_entity_poly.type
_entity_poly.pdbx_seq_one_letter_code
_entity_poly.pdbx_strand_id
1 'polypeptide(L)'
;MKRMTYAKFIIPVLLTFLACDQLSAIPAFARKYGISCMTCHTPAAPKLKDYGDTFAGDGFKLTDYQSPRYYQDAGDEKLSLIRDFPIAARIDGYVQAGISENGQVDMSAPFLVKLLSGGELSEHLAYYFYFYMYEHGEVAGVE
;
A
#
# COMPACT_ATOMS: atom_id res chain seq x y z
N MET A 1 25.11 34.51 18.39
CA MET A 1 24.38 33.23 18.39
C MET A 1 22.93 33.49 17.98
N LYS A 2 22.59 33.34 16.69
CA LYS A 2 21.20 33.49 16.21
C LYS A 2 20.40 32.27 16.68
N ARG A 3 19.40 32.49 17.54
CA ARG A 3 18.46 31.45 18.01
C ARG A 3 17.83 30.76 16.79
N MET A 4 18.02 29.46 16.69
CA MET A 4 17.46 28.56 15.66
C MET A 4 15.95 28.76 15.51
N THR A 5 15.53 29.35 14.39
CA THR A 5 14.14 29.64 14.02
C THR A 5 13.36 28.41 13.54
N TYR A 6 14.01 27.23 13.43
CA TYR A 6 13.45 26.01 12.86
C TYR A 6 12.26 25.42 13.65
N ALA A 7 12.20 25.67 14.96
CA ALA A 7 11.09 25.20 15.81
C ALA A 7 9.72 25.73 15.36
N LYS A 8 9.68 26.92 14.72
CA LYS A 8 8.43 27.52 14.21
C LYS A 8 7.87 26.78 13.00
N PHE A 9 8.67 26.00 12.28
CA PHE A 9 8.26 25.24 11.10
C PHE A 9 7.99 23.76 11.41
N ILE A 10 8.69 23.18 12.41
CA ILE A 10 8.51 21.76 12.79
C ILE A 10 7.14 21.52 13.41
N ILE A 11 6.70 22.40 14.31
CA ILE A 11 5.42 22.27 15.02
C ILE A 11 4.20 22.24 14.07
N PRO A 12 4.04 23.17 13.11
CA PRO A 12 2.91 23.12 12.18
C PRO A 12 2.95 21.90 11.25
N VAL A 13 4.14 21.47 10.81
CA VAL A 13 4.28 20.23 10.00
C VAL A 13 3.82 19.01 10.80
N LEU A 14 4.25 18.88 12.05
CA LEU A 14 3.85 17.79 12.94
C LEU A 14 2.33 17.79 13.22
N LEU A 15 1.74 18.97 13.47
CA LEU A 15 0.30 19.14 13.65
C LEU A 15 -0.51 18.77 12.40
N THR A 16 0.04 18.99 11.21
CA THR A 16 -0.62 18.63 9.94
C THR A 16 -0.66 17.10 9.76
N PHE A 17 0.42 16.40 10.13
CA PHE A 17 0.44 14.92 10.11
C PHE A 17 -0.52 14.30 11.14
N LEU A 18 -0.67 14.93 12.31
CA LEU A 18 -1.58 14.47 13.36
C LEU A 18 -3.06 14.69 13.02
N ALA A 19 -3.38 15.58 12.07
CA ALA A 19 -4.76 15.85 11.62
C ALA A 19 -5.24 14.91 10.49
N CYS A 20 -4.43 13.93 10.08
CA CYS A 20 -4.79 12.99 9.02
C CYS A 20 -5.56 11.79 9.59
N ASP A 21 -6.88 11.95 9.78
CA ASP A 21 -7.76 10.90 10.31
C ASP A 21 -8.11 9.80 9.29
N GLN A 22 -7.71 9.95 8.02
CA GLN A 22 -8.11 9.04 6.93
C GLN A 22 -6.91 8.55 6.12
N LEU A 23 -6.17 7.58 6.67
CA LEU A 23 -5.44 6.64 5.82
C LEU A 23 -6.45 5.66 5.23
N SER A 24 -6.92 5.93 4.01
CA SER A 24 -7.62 4.91 3.23
C SER A 24 -6.64 3.76 2.97
N ALA A 25 -6.85 2.63 3.66
CA ALA A 25 -6.30 1.34 3.25
C ALA A 25 -6.65 1.10 1.77
N ILE A 26 -5.90 0.24 1.08
CA ILE A 26 -6.14 -0.08 -0.34
C ILE A 26 -7.61 -0.48 -0.50
N PRO A 27 -8.48 0.42 -1.00
CA PRO A 27 -9.88 0.25 -0.75
C PRO A 27 -10.50 -0.72 -1.76
N ALA A 28 -9.77 -1.03 -2.85
CA ALA A 28 -10.15 -2.06 -3.80
C ALA A 28 -10.31 -3.45 -3.14
N PHE A 29 -9.42 -3.82 -2.22
CA PHE A 29 -9.44 -5.13 -1.58
C PHE A 29 -10.42 -5.22 -0.41
N ALA A 30 -10.46 -4.17 0.44
CA ALA A 30 -11.41 -4.12 1.55
C ALA A 30 -12.88 -4.02 1.08
N ARG A 31 -13.15 -3.27 -0.01
CA ARG A 31 -14.51 -3.12 -0.55
C ARG A 31 -15.04 -4.37 -1.24
N LYS A 32 -14.17 -5.23 -1.77
CA LYS A 32 -14.57 -6.50 -2.42
C LYS A 32 -15.41 -7.36 -1.48
N TYR A 33 -14.97 -7.52 -0.23
CA TYR A 33 -15.61 -8.39 0.76
C TYR A 33 -16.44 -7.65 1.82
N GLY A 34 -16.31 -6.32 1.92
CA GLY A 34 -17.07 -5.54 2.91
C GLY A 34 -16.69 -5.85 4.36
N ILE A 35 -15.47 -6.30 4.60
CA ILE A 35 -14.94 -6.63 5.93
C ILE A 35 -14.11 -5.48 6.49
N SER A 36 -13.92 -5.46 7.81
CA SER A 36 -13.11 -4.43 8.47
C SER A 36 -11.65 -4.47 8.01
N CYS A 37 -11.03 -3.31 7.85
CA CYS A 37 -9.58 -3.22 7.61
C CYS A 37 -8.78 -3.89 8.74
N MET A 38 -9.32 -3.89 9.97
CA MET A 38 -8.72 -4.54 11.13
C MET A 38 -8.78 -6.07 11.05
N THR A 39 -9.49 -6.65 10.07
CA THR A 39 -9.43 -8.09 9.80
C THR A 39 -8.05 -8.46 9.26
N CYS A 40 -7.51 -7.68 8.31
CA CYS A 40 -6.19 -7.93 7.70
C CYS A 40 -5.05 -7.16 8.38
N HIS A 41 -5.31 -5.95 8.88
CA HIS A 41 -4.29 -5.07 9.47
C HIS A 41 -4.34 -5.01 10.99
N THR A 42 -3.18 -4.74 11.59
CA THR A 42 -3.09 -4.41 13.01
C THR A 42 -3.66 -3.01 13.30
N PRO A 43 -4.23 -2.76 14.49
CA PRO A 43 -4.85 -1.47 14.85
C PRO A 43 -3.89 -0.27 14.85
N ALA A 44 -2.67 -0.48 15.31
CA ALA A 44 -1.76 0.60 15.69
C ALA A 44 -0.74 0.97 14.60
N ALA A 45 -0.54 0.10 13.62
CA ALA A 45 0.34 0.32 12.48
C ALA A 45 -0.31 -0.31 11.24
N PRO A 46 -0.12 0.25 10.03
CA PRO A 46 -0.57 -0.35 8.77
C PRO A 46 0.30 -1.56 8.39
N LYS A 47 0.52 -2.47 9.34
CA LYS A 47 1.18 -3.76 9.17
C LYS A 47 0.11 -4.84 9.00
N LEU A 48 0.37 -5.79 8.11
CA LEU A 48 -0.47 -6.96 7.95
C LEU A 48 -0.30 -7.90 9.16
N LYS A 49 -1.39 -8.57 9.53
CA LYS A 49 -1.37 -9.77 10.36
C LYS A 49 -1.16 -10.98 9.46
N ASP A 50 -0.89 -12.14 10.05
CA ASP A 50 -0.76 -13.41 9.32
C ASP A 50 -1.94 -13.66 8.36
N TYR A 51 -3.17 -13.37 8.79
CA TYR A 51 -4.36 -13.45 7.92
C TYR A 51 -4.27 -12.54 6.69
N GLY A 52 -3.77 -11.31 6.86
CA GLY A 52 -3.59 -10.36 5.77
C GLY A 52 -2.45 -10.76 4.82
N ASP A 53 -1.39 -11.37 5.34
CA ASP A 53 -0.30 -11.91 4.52
C ASP A 53 -0.78 -13.11 3.69
N THR A 54 -1.56 -14.03 4.28
CA THR A 54 -2.23 -15.11 3.54
C THR A 54 -3.14 -14.55 2.45
N PHE A 55 -3.99 -13.57 2.77
CA PHE A 55 -4.88 -12.95 1.79
C PHE A 55 -4.13 -12.31 0.61
N ALA A 56 -3.00 -11.65 0.86
CA ALA A 56 -2.15 -11.11 -0.20
C ALA A 56 -1.48 -12.24 -1.02
N GLY A 57 -1.02 -13.30 -0.36
CA GLY A 57 -0.43 -14.49 -1.00
C GLY A 57 -1.41 -15.27 -1.87
N ASP A 58 -2.70 -15.29 -1.50
CA ASP A 58 -3.77 -15.95 -2.24
C ASP A 58 -4.33 -15.08 -3.39
N GLY A 59 -3.61 -14.04 -3.81
CA GLY A 59 -3.99 -13.17 -4.92
C GLY A 59 -5.21 -12.29 -4.61
N PHE A 60 -5.34 -11.83 -3.36
CA PHE A 60 -6.45 -11.00 -2.89
C PHE A 60 -7.82 -11.70 -3.03
N LYS A 61 -7.82 -13.02 -2.78
CA LYS A 61 -9.00 -13.86 -2.72
C LYS A 61 -9.20 -14.40 -1.29
N LEU A 62 -10.43 -14.32 -0.79
CA LEU A 62 -10.89 -15.06 0.37
C LEU A 62 -11.66 -16.29 -0.09
N THR A 63 -11.34 -17.46 0.45
CA THR A 63 -12.06 -18.71 0.18
C THR A 63 -13.44 -18.73 0.82
N ASP A 64 -13.54 -18.14 2.01
CA ASP A 64 -14.72 -18.27 2.87
C ASP A 64 -15.77 -17.19 2.62
N TYR A 65 -15.43 -16.18 1.81
CA TYR A 65 -16.30 -15.04 1.49
C TYR A 65 -16.48 -14.93 -0.01
N GLN A 66 -17.73 -14.81 -0.43
CA GLN A 66 -18.09 -14.57 -1.83
C GLN A 66 -18.37 -13.10 -2.06
N SER A 67 -17.96 -12.58 -3.22
CA SER A 67 -18.15 -11.18 -3.61
C SER A 67 -18.82 -11.06 -4.99
N PRO A 68 -20.03 -11.63 -5.19
CA PRO A 68 -20.64 -11.72 -6.51
C PRO A 68 -20.89 -10.35 -7.16
N ARG A 69 -21.04 -9.28 -6.37
CA ARG A 69 -21.20 -7.90 -6.87
C ARG A 69 -19.92 -7.26 -7.39
N TYR A 70 -18.77 -7.88 -7.14
CA TYR A 70 -17.46 -7.41 -7.58
C TYR A 70 -17.16 -7.83 -9.03
N TYR A 71 -17.82 -8.89 -9.50
CA TYR A 71 -17.66 -9.42 -10.85
C TYR A 71 -18.82 -9.03 -11.75
N GLN A 72 -18.50 -8.92 -13.04
CA GLN A 72 -19.46 -8.77 -14.11
C GLN A 72 -19.88 -10.17 -14.59
N ASP A 73 -21.18 -10.39 -14.76
CA ASP A 73 -21.68 -11.59 -15.43
C ASP A 73 -21.31 -11.53 -16.92
N ALA A 74 -20.42 -12.43 -17.33
CA ALA A 74 -19.92 -12.57 -18.69
C ALA A 74 -20.55 -13.75 -19.44
N GLY A 75 -21.48 -14.49 -18.81
CA GLY A 75 -22.09 -15.70 -19.38
C GLY A 75 -21.19 -16.95 -19.36
N ASP A 76 -20.03 -16.88 -18.70
CA ASP A 76 -19.14 -18.01 -18.44
C ASP A 76 -19.01 -18.21 -16.92
N GLU A 77 -19.51 -19.34 -16.41
CA GLU A 77 -19.49 -19.66 -14.99
C GLU A 77 -18.07 -19.88 -14.43
N LYS A 78 -17.07 -20.12 -15.29
CA LYS A 78 -15.69 -20.36 -14.88
C LYS A 78 -14.85 -19.08 -14.80
N LEU A 79 -15.37 -17.95 -15.30
CA LEU A 79 -14.62 -16.70 -15.39
C LEU A 79 -15.15 -15.67 -14.40
N SER A 80 -14.29 -15.21 -13.50
CA SER A 80 -14.55 -14.10 -12.60
C SER A 80 -14.09 -12.80 -13.25
N LEU A 81 -14.93 -12.21 -14.10
CA LEU A 81 -14.59 -10.96 -14.78
C LEU A 81 -14.71 -9.78 -13.81
N ILE A 82 -13.58 -9.21 -13.41
CA ILE A 82 -13.56 -8.06 -12.49
C ILE A 82 -14.20 -6.84 -13.17
N ARG A 83 -15.24 -6.28 -12.56
CA ARG A 83 -15.95 -5.12 -13.11
C ARG A 83 -15.16 -3.82 -12.97
N ASP A 84 -14.54 -3.63 -11.80
CA ASP A 84 -13.82 -2.42 -11.42
C ASP A 84 -12.35 -2.76 -11.15
N PHE A 85 -11.47 -2.41 -12.09
CA PHE A 85 -10.07 -2.83 -12.08
C PHE A 85 -9.33 -2.30 -10.82
N PRO A 86 -8.81 -3.18 -9.95
CA PRO A 86 -8.26 -2.79 -8.66
C PRO A 86 -6.85 -2.24 -8.83
N ILE A 87 -6.69 -0.92 -8.71
CA ILE A 87 -5.38 -0.26 -8.69
C ILE A 87 -5.14 0.35 -7.31
N ALA A 88 -3.93 0.20 -6.81
CA ALA A 88 -3.47 0.81 -5.57
C ALA A 88 -2.09 1.45 -5.72
N ALA A 89 -1.82 2.47 -4.92
CA ALA A 89 -0.50 3.07 -4.80
C ALA A 89 -0.03 2.96 -3.34
N ARG A 90 1.20 2.52 -3.13
CA ARG A 90 1.87 2.48 -1.83
C ARG A 90 3.13 3.33 -1.90
N ILE A 91 3.32 4.19 -0.90
CA ILE A 91 4.52 5.02 -0.75
C ILE A 91 5.27 4.55 0.48
N ASP A 92 6.52 4.12 0.30
CA ASP A 92 7.43 3.74 1.40
C ASP A 92 8.51 4.82 1.50
N GLY A 93 8.63 5.48 2.66
CA GLY A 93 9.63 6.52 2.93
C GLY A 93 10.60 6.09 4.02
N TYR A 94 11.89 6.37 3.81
CA TYR A 94 12.97 6.03 4.74
C TYR A 94 13.73 7.30 5.11
N VAL A 95 14.34 7.32 6.30
CA VAL A 95 15.28 8.37 6.70
C VAL A 95 16.55 7.68 7.13
N GLN A 96 17.67 8.04 6.52
CA GLN A 96 19.00 7.56 6.88
C GLN A 96 19.90 8.73 7.25
N ALA A 97 20.71 8.53 8.28
CA ALA A 97 21.75 9.46 8.71
C ALA A 97 23.06 8.70 8.85
N GLY A 98 24.09 9.14 8.14
CA GLY A 98 25.44 8.58 8.17
C GLY A 98 26.48 9.66 8.46
N ILE A 99 27.74 9.24 8.64
CA ILE A 99 28.88 10.16 8.73
C ILE A 99 29.68 9.99 7.44
N SER A 100 29.80 11.07 6.68
CA SER A 100 30.61 11.13 5.45
C SER A 100 32.11 10.98 5.77
N GLU A 101 32.93 10.63 4.78
CA GLU A 101 34.40 10.53 4.91
C GLU A 101 35.03 11.81 5.49
N ASN A 102 34.35 12.95 5.33
CA ASN A 102 34.80 14.26 5.81
C ASN A 102 34.38 14.55 7.27
N GLY A 103 33.81 13.58 7.98
CA GLY A 103 33.29 13.73 9.34
C GLY A 103 31.99 14.53 9.46
N GLN A 104 31.35 14.86 8.33
CA GLN A 104 30.07 15.56 8.29
C GLN A 104 28.90 14.58 8.41
N VAL A 105 27.82 15.00 9.06
CA VAL A 105 26.57 14.23 9.10
C VAL A 105 25.89 14.34 7.74
N ASP A 106 25.74 13.22 7.05
CA ASP A 106 25.01 13.09 5.80
C ASP A 106 23.62 12.51 6.10
N MET A 107 22.56 13.20 5.65
CA MET A 107 21.19 12.78 5.86
C MET A 107 20.50 12.64 4.51
N SER A 108 19.83 11.52 4.28
CA SER A 108 18.95 11.36 3.12
C SER A 108 17.62 10.75 3.52
N ALA A 109 16.59 11.04 2.72
CA ALA A 109 15.22 10.62 2.99
C ALA A 109 14.59 9.97 1.75
N PRO A 110 15.10 8.80 1.31
CA PRO A 110 14.63 8.21 0.08
C PRO A 110 13.19 7.72 0.19
N PHE A 111 12.44 7.86 -0.90
CA PHE A 111 11.09 7.33 -1.01
C PHE A 111 10.92 6.43 -2.23
N LEU A 112 9.94 5.55 -2.12
CA LEU A 112 9.62 4.55 -3.11
C LEU A 112 8.12 4.53 -3.34
N VAL A 113 7.72 4.31 -4.59
CA VAL A 113 6.31 4.21 -4.98
C VAL A 113 6.08 2.87 -5.65
N LYS A 114 5.08 2.14 -5.15
CA LYS A 114 4.59 0.89 -5.72
C LYS A 114 3.18 1.08 -6.25
N LEU A 115 2.97 0.88 -7.54
CA LEU A 115 1.63 0.73 -8.10
C LEU A 115 1.30 -0.76 -8.13
N LEU A 116 0.21 -1.15 -7.49
CA LEU A 116 -0.17 -2.54 -7.26
C LEU A 116 -1.52 -2.80 -7.91
N SER A 117 -1.70 -4.00 -8.43
CA SER A 117 -3.00 -4.53 -8.83
C SER A 117 -3.05 -6.02 -8.61
N GLY A 118 -4.21 -6.55 -8.27
CA GLY A 118 -4.39 -7.98 -8.10
C GLY A 118 -5.84 -8.36 -7.93
N GLY A 119 -6.15 -9.62 -8.19
CA GLY A 119 -7.50 -10.14 -8.04
C GLY A 119 -7.69 -11.50 -8.67
N GLU A 120 -8.86 -12.08 -8.41
CA GLU A 120 -9.28 -13.38 -8.90
C GLU A 120 -9.80 -13.27 -10.33
N LEU A 121 -9.37 -14.19 -11.20
CA LEU A 121 -9.82 -14.35 -12.58
C LEU A 121 -10.69 -15.61 -12.75
N SER A 122 -10.50 -16.61 -11.91
CA SER A 122 -11.35 -17.80 -11.82
C SER A 122 -11.25 -18.42 -10.42
N GLU A 123 -12.01 -19.49 -10.16
CA GLU A 123 -11.94 -20.22 -8.90
C GLU A 123 -10.50 -20.64 -8.51
N HIS A 124 -9.64 -20.91 -9.50
CA HIS A 124 -8.29 -21.43 -9.30
C HIS A 124 -7.19 -20.53 -9.88
N LEU A 125 -7.53 -19.33 -10.37
CA LEU A 125 -6.57 -18.42 -10.98
C LEU A 125 -6.77 -17.01 -10.43
N ALA A 126 -5.68 -16.43 -9.94
CA ALA A 126 -5.59 -15.02 -9.56
C ALA A 126 -4.37 -14.39 -10.24
N TYR A 127 -4.38 -13.07 -10.34
CA TYR A 127 -3.22 -12.30 -10.78
C TYR A 127 -2.80 -11.32 -9.69
N TYR A 128 -1.52 -10.97 -9.75
CA TYR A 128 -0.93 -9.88 -9.02
C TYR A 128 0.18 -9.29 -9.89
N PHE A 129 0.26 -7.97 -9.94
CA PHE A 129 1.43 -7.30 -10.50
C PHE A 129 1.73 -6.03 -9.72
N TYR A 130 2.98 -5.61 -9.77
CA TYR A 130 3.35 -4.29 -9.32
C TYR A 130 4.39 -3.60 -10.19
N PHE A 131 4.30 -2.27 -10.22
CA PHE A 131 5.33 -1.39 -10.77
C PHE A 131 6.05 -0.69 -9.64
N TYR A 132 7.38 -0.79 -9.65
CA TYR A 132 8.24 -0.19 -8.64
C TYR A 132 9.00 1.02 -9.19
N MET A 133 8.81 2.16 -8.55
CA MET A 133 9.49 3.41 -8.90
C MET A 133 10.34 3.88 -7.71
N TYR A 134 11.62 4.10 -7.97
CA TYR A 134 12.56 4.68 -7.01
C TYR A 134 12.72 6.19 -7.22
N GLU A 135 13.02 6.94 -6.16
CA GLU A 135 13.22 8.40 -6.18
C GLU A 135 14.19 8.87 -7.29
N HIS A 136 15.17 8.05 -7.66
CA HIS A 136 16.16 8.38 -8.70
C HIS A 136 15.66 8.11 -10.13
N GLY A 137 14.37 7.77 -10.31
CA GLY A 137 13.74 7.59 -11.63
C GLY A 137 14.00 6.24 -12.29
N GLU A 138 14.66 5.30 -11.60
CA GLU A 138 14.84 3.93 -12.10
C GLU A 138 13.56 3.11 -11.84
N VAL A 139 12.98 2.58 -12.92
CA VAL A 139 11.93 1.56 -12.86
C VAL A 139 12.60 0.23 -12.61
N ALA A 140 12.45 -0.33 -11.41
CA ALA A 140 13.16 -1.56 -11.04
C ALA A 140 12.58 -2.83 -11.69
N GLY A 141 11.39 -2.74 -12.31
CA GLY A 141 10.78 -3.83 -13.08
C GLY A 141 9.29 -4.00 -12.83
N VAL A 142 8.74 -5.03 -13.48
CA VAL A 142 7.42 -5.60 -13.24
C VAL A 142 7.64 -7.03 -12.78
N GLU A 143 7.09 -7.40 -11.62
CA GLU A 143 7.01 -8.79 -11.14
C GLU A 143 5.55 -9.21 -11.05
#